data_AF-A0A6C2TXL1-F1
#
_entry.id   AF-A0A6C2TXL1-F1
#
_cell.length_a   1.000
_cell.length_b   1.000
_cell.length_c   1.000
_cell.angle_alpha   90.00
_cell.angle_beta   90.00
_cell.angle_gamma   90.00
#
_symmetry.space_group_name_H-M   'P 1'
#
loop_
_entity.id
_entity.type
_entity.pdbx_description
1 polymer ?
#
loop_
_entity_poly.entity_id
_entity_poly.type
_entity_poly.pdbx_seq_one_letter_code
_entity_poly.pdbx_strand_id
1 'polypeptide(L)'
;MKKAIGWILAGLVVFTFAGTALAANENWNGTAGTTWHTNANWSGDNNRVPRNNDIADFATNYKVGRSAPTVAAGTNAVFGELRVSADALQDIVITLEGDMTISESSSSGNISMRFQGDKNMNLSGPGTFRQNFTTNASGDVITRKRWVGNLAGSAADLTIDTGAFEIGDGTKLEVEIREGQTWHFKTPCEPTTAWVKKEGDGTLTLHEQNQWTGQTWAQDGILQFATNNAISSSSLLMITRDAVVKTGGFDGDFGLLDIATTGAAVIDFEGLGTSQLTFADCSDTNEVIWSSSTILNLANFTEGADSIRFGTDRAGLTEAQVTNITVNGMSGYALNYEGYLVTTNPVPQAIGKVGAVAPVNVEGIALTWECQEFQSYDIECRDDLITGTWTVYTNVIGIGGTNMMTVPVSADKGNEYYRVISD
;
A
#
# COMPACT_ATOMS: atom_id res chain seq x y z
N MET A 1 6.53 86.74 12.60
CA MET A 1 7.30 85.48 12.62
C MET A 1 7.25 84.87 14.03
N LYS A 2 6.43 83.83 14.22
CA LYS A 2 6.51 82.93 15.38
C LYS A 2 6.34 81.51 14.83
N LYS A 3 7.41 80.73 14.79
CA LYS A 3 7.42 79.33 14.35
C LYS A 3 7.27 78.44 15.59
N ALA A 4 6.29 77.55 15.55
CA ALA A 4 6.14 76.45 16.50
C ALA A 4 7.08 75.30 16.10
N ILE A 5 7.77 74.74 17.08
CA ILE A 5 8.60 73.54 16.96
C ILE A 5 7.82 72.41 17.63
N GLY A 6 7.37 71.44 16.82
CA GLY A 6 6.76 70.20 17.29
C GLY A 6 7.83 69.15 17.55
N TRP A 7 7.79 68.54 18.74
CA TRP A 7 8.61 67.39 19.12
C TRP A 7 7.94 66.11 18.61
N ILE A 8 8.70 65.25 17.91
CA ILE A 8 8.27 63.88 17.57
C ILE A 8 9.04 62.93 18.50
N LEU A 9 8.29 62.21 19.34
CA LEU A 9 8.78 61.18 20.23
C LEU A 9 8.76 59.84 19.48
N ALA A 10 9.91 59.25 19.19
CA ALA A 10 10.00 57.92 18.59
C ALA A 10 9.94 56.85 19.68
N GLY A 11 8.82 56.13 19.77
CA GLY A 11 8.67 54.98 20.66
C GLY A 11 9.35 53.74 20.07
N LEU A 12 10.38 53.23 20.75
CA LEU A 12 11.01 51.96 20.45
C LEU A 12 10.09 50.82 20.91
N VAL A 13 9.43 50.14 19.97
CA VAL A 13 8.67 48.92 20.25
C VAL A 13 9.64 47.74 20.24
N VAL A 14 9.94 47.18 21.41
CA VAL A 14 10.71 45.94 21.55
C VAL A 14 9.73 44.77 21.40
N PHE A 15 9.79 44.06 20.28
CA PHE A 15 9.13 42.76 20.13
C PHE A 15 9.95 41.71 20.85
N THR A 16 9.46 41.21 21.99
CA THR A 16 9.96 39.96 22.58
C THR A 16 9.38 38.79 21.78
N PHE A 17 10.18 38.24 20.85
CA PHE A 17 9.89 36.93 20.30
C PHE A 17 10.15 35.90 21.39
N ALA A 18 9.11 35.25 21.90
CA ALA A 18 9.27 34.03 22.67
C ALA A 18 9.80 32.97 21.70
N GLY A 19 11.13 32.83 21.61
CA GLY A 19 11.74 31.74 20.85
C GLY A 19 11.25 30.42 21.45
N THR A 20 10.68 29.56 20.63
CA THR A 20 10.44 28.17 21.01
C THR A 20 11.78 27.59 21.46
N ALA A 21 11.84 27.07 22.69
CA ALA A 21 13.03 26.41 23.19
C ALA A 21 13.46 25.33 22.17
N LEU A 22 14.73 25.35 21.80
CA LEU A 22 15.28 24.34 20.90
C LEU A 22 15.12 22.96 21.55
N ALA A 23 14.80 21.95 20.73
CA ALA A 23 14.75 20.56 21.15
C ALA A 23 16.10 20.17 21.80
N ALA A 24 16.06 19.77 23.07
CA ALA A 24 17.27 19.33 23.76
C ALA A 24 17.67 17.93 23.25
N ASN A 25 18.97 17.72 23.04
CA ASN A 25 19.49 16.41 22.69
C ASN A 25 19.90 15.64 23.95
N GLU A 26 19.18 14.55 24.26
CA GLU A 26 19.48 13.65 25.37
C GLU A 26 19.93 12.29 24.82
N ASN A 27 21.19 11.97 25.05
CA ASN A 27 21.89 10.79 24.58
C ASN A 27 21.81 9.65 25.59
N TRP A 28 21.34 8.49 25.17
CA TRP A 28 21.35 7.27 25.97
C TRP A 28 22.79 6.77 26.19
N ASN A 29 23.18 6.53 27.44
CA ASN A 29 24.48 5.99 27.81
C ASN A 29 24.38 4.60 28.49
N GLY A 30 23.21 4.23 29.02
CA GLY A 30 22.94 2.92 29.64
C GLY A 30 23.88 2.54 30.78
N THR A 31 24.43 3.51 31.52
CA THR A 31 25.48 3.28 32.53
C THR A 31 24.95 2.84 33.90
N ALA A 32 23.72 3.20 34.25
CA ALA A 32 23.10 2.97 35.54
C ALA A 32 22.02 1.86 35.52
N GLY A 33 21.84 1.17 34.39
CA GLY A 33 20.88 0.08 34.21
C GLY A 33 20.13 0.19 32.88
N THR A 34 19.03 -0.54 32.76
CA THR A 34 18.19 -0.56 31.55
C THR A 34 17.06 0.47 31.59
N THR A 35 16.63 0.92 32.76
CA THR A 35 15.40 1.72 32.90
C THR A 35 15.48 3.07 32.18
N TRP A 36 14.58 3.30 31.23
CA TRP A 36 14.44 4.55 30.45
C TRP A 36 14.33 5.76 31.37
N HIS A 37 13.58 5.67 32.45
CA HIS A 37 13.27 6.78 33.35
C HIS A 37 14.36 7.12 34.39
N THR A 38 15.56 6.57 34.23
CA THR A 38 16.70 6.87 35.10
C THR A 38 17.56 7.97 34.49
N ASN A 39 17.58 9.18 35.08
CA ASN A 39 18.39 10.30 34.59
C ASN A 39 19.88 9.94 34.37
N ALA A 40 20.45 9.08 35.21
CA ALA A 40 21.86 8.66 35.06
C ALA A 40 22.14 7.86 33.77
N ASN A 41 21.11 7.28 33.15
CA ASN A 41 21.22 6.62 31.85
C ASN A 41 21.21 7.61 30.67
N TRP A 42 20.94 8.89 30.92
CA TRP A 42 20.91 9.95 29.92
C TRP A 42 22.04 10.95 30.17
N SER A 43 22.54 11.50 29.08
CA SER A 43 23.57 12.53 29.06
C SER A 43 23.27 13.49 27.92
N GLY A 44 23.62 14.76 27.98
CA GLY A 44 23.27 15.68 26.91
C GLY A 44 23.07 17.09 27.42
N ASP A 45 22.19 17.83 26.77
CA ASP A 45 21.98 19.25 27.05
C ASP A 45 21.52 19.49 28.49
N ASN A 46 20.65 18.62 29.03
CA ASN A 46 20.16 18.75 30.41
C ASN A 46 20.46 17.54 31.30
N ASN A 47 21.09 16.48 30.76
CA ASN A 47 21.48 15.28 31.51
C ASN A 47 20.28 14.68 32.29
N ARG A 48 19.18 14.47 31.56
CA ARG A 48 17.89 14.00 32.10
C ARG A 48 17.17 13.08 31.12
N VAL A 49 16.13 12.41 31.58
CA VAL A 49 15.21 11.66 30.71
C VAL A 49 14.59 12.61 29.66
N PRO A 50 14.59 12.26 28.36
CA PRO A 50 13.93 13.02 27.31
C PRO A 50 12.48 13.32 27.68
N ARG A 51 12.05 14.55 27.40
CA ARG A 51 10.67 15.01 27.57
C ARG A 51 10.03 15.29 26.21
N ASN A 52 8.81 15.80 26.24
CA ASN A 52 8.18 16.32 25.03
C ASN A 52 9.09 17.34 24.32
N ASN A 53 9.23 17.19 23.00
CA ASN A 53 10.13 17.92 22.10
C ASN A 53 11.62 17.63 22.25
N ASP A 54 12.07 16.87 23.25
CA ASP A 54 13.49 16.48 23.35
C ASP A 54 13.79 15.36 22.35
N ILE A 55 15.03 15.28 21.88
CA ILE A 55 15.53 14.19 21.04
C ILE A 55 16.07 13.11 21.97
N ALA A 56 15.55 11.88 21.84
CA ALA A 56 16.11 10.69 22.45
C ALA A 56 17.12 10.07 21.47
N ASP A 57 18.41 10.31 21.72
CA ASP A 57 19.49 10.03 20.77
C ASP A 57 20.35 8.83 21.21
N PHE A 58 20.59 7.92 20.27
CA PHE A 58 21.51 6.80 20.42
C PHE A 58 22.77 7.08 19.59
N ALA A 59 23.77 7.68 20.24
CA ALA A 59 25.03 8.11 19.64
C ALA A 59 26.24 7.35 20.21
N THR A 60 27.48 7.89 20.11
CA THR A 60 28.71 7.23 20.61
C THR A 60 28.66 6.74 22.06
N ASN A 61 27.81 7.36 22.90
CA ASN A 61 27.69 7.01 24.31
C ASN A 61 27.04 5.62 24.51
N TYR A 62 26.23 5.18 23.55
CA TYR A 62 25.62 3.85 23.53
C TYR A 62 26.52 2.87 22.76
N LYS A 63 27.37 2.17 23.50
CA LYS A 63 28.37 1.25 22.97
C LYS A 63 28.22 -0.17 23.50
N VAL A 64 28.85 -1.12 22.82
CA VAL A 64 28.87 -2.54 23.22
C VAL A 64 29.15 -2.69 24.71
N GLY A 65 28.30 -3.47 25.39
CA GLY A 65 28.35 -3.68 26.84
C GLY A 65 27.57 -2.67 27.68
N ARG A 66 26.95 -1.66 27.06
CA ARG A 66 25.94 -0.82 27.72
C ARG A 66 24.57 -1.49 27.71
N SER A 67 23.82 -1.24 28.78
CA SER A 67 22.46 -1.75 28.93
C SER A 67 21.53 -1.13 27.89
N ALA A 68 20.75 -1.98 27.23
CA ALA A 68 19.68 -1.57 26.34
C ALA A 68 18.55 -0.88 27.13
N PRO A 69 17.87 0.12 26.54
CA PRO A 69 16.75 0.80 27.19
C PRO A 69 15.53 -0.10 27.39
N THR A 70 14.90 0.03 28.56
CA THR A 70 13.63 -0.60 28.93
C THR A 70 12.68 0.45 29.48
N VAL A 71 11.51 0.60 28.88
CA VAL A 71 10.40 1.37 29.43
C VAL A 71 9.67 0.48 30.43
N ALA A 72 10.12 0.57 31.68
CA ALA A 72 9.65 -0.29 32.77
C ALA A 72 8.21 0.01 33.18
N ALA A 73 7.53 -1.00 33.70
CA ALA A 73 6.15 -0.93 34.17
C ALA A 73 5.91 0.27 35.13
N GLY A 74 4.77 0.94 34.95
CA GLY A 74 4.33 2.12 35.70
C GLY A 74 4.79 3.49 35.15
N THR A 75 5.59 3.57 34.08
CA THR A 75 6.09 4.86 33.55
C THR A 75 6.11 4.98 32.01
N ASN A 76 5.32 5.89 31.44
CA ASN A 76 5.30 6.15 29.98
C ASN A 76 6.50 6.98 29.53
N ALA A 77 7.12 6.61 28.42
CA ALA A 77 8.19 7.39 27.79
C ALA A 77 7.62 8.34 26.73
N VAL A 78 8.06 9.60 26.77
CA VAL A 78 7.60 10.66 25.86
C VAL A 78 8.80 11.43 25.34
N PHE A 79 8.90 11.58 24.02
CA PHE A 79 9.99 12.29 23.34
C PHE A 79 9.46 13.10 22.15
N GLY A 80 10.31 13.90 21.53
CA GLY A 80 10.03 14.60 20.28
C GLY A 80 10.56 13.91 19.03
N GLU A 81 11.78 13.37 19.07
CA GLU A 81 12.36 12.57 18.00
C GLU A 81 13.12 11.39 18.61
N LEU A 82 12.99 10.20 18.03
CA LEU A 82 13.84 9.04 18.31
C LEU A 82 14.94 8.97 17.25
N ARG A 83 16.21 9.05 17.65
CA ARG A 83 17.34 9.14 16.71
C ARG A 83 18.36 8.02 16.93
N VAL A 84 18.73 7.36 15.83
CA VAL A 84 19.96 6.57 15.73
C VAL A 84 21.02 7.42 15.06
N SER A 85 22.00 7.91 15.80
CA SER A 85 23.05 8.76 15.24
C SER A 85 24.06 7.97 14.42
N ALA A 86 24.77 8.66 13.53
CA ALA A 86 25.76 8.08 12.61
C ALA A 86 26.91 7.35 13.32
N ASP A 87 27.13 7.72 14.58
CA ASP A 87 28.20 7.28 15.44
C ASP A 87 27.74 6.25 16.49
N ALA A 88 26.51 5.72 16.36
CA ALA A 88 26.02 4.62 17.18
C ALA A 88 26.93 3.39 17.05
N LEU A 89 27.31 2.79 18.19
CA LEU A 89 28.32 1.73 18.23
C LEU A 89 27.71 0.31 18.36
N GLN A 90 26.39 0.18 18.47
CA GLN A 90 25.66 -1.09 18.48
C GLN A 90 24.19 -0.88 18.09
N ASP A 91 23.51 -1.97 17.74
CA ASP A 91 22.07 -1.97 17.47
C ASP A 91 21.26 -1.57 18.73
N ILE A 92 20.13 -0.92 18.48
CA ILE A 92 19.26 -0.37 19.50
C ILE A 92 18.09 -1.33 19.68
N VAL A 93 17.91 -1.84 20.90
CA VAL A 93 16.71 -2.58 21.28
C VAL A 93 16.05 -1.82 22.41
N ILE A 94 14.86 -1.31 22.18
CA ILE A 94 14.03 -0.71 23.23
C ILE A 94 12.95 -1.72 23.61
N THR A 95 12.94 -2.13 24.87
CA THR A 95 11.95 -3.07 25.40
C THR A 95 10.86 -2.31 26.17
N LEU A 96 9.60 -2.58 25.86
CA LEU A 96 8.43 -2.05 26.56
C LEU A 96 7.86 -3.14 27.46
N GLU A 97 7.78 -2.89 28.76
CA GLU A 97 7.21 -3.85 29.72
C GLU A 97 5.74 -3.53 30.01
N GLY A 98 4.95 -4.56 30.34
CA GLY A 98 3.56 -4.39 30.72
C GLY A 98 2.72 -3.65 29.67
N ASP A 99 1.89 -2.73 30.13
CA ASP A 99 1.01 -1.86 29.35
C ASP A 99 1.64 -0.49 29.05
N MET A 100 2.98 -0.38 29.12
CA MET A 100 3.65 0.91 28.98
C MET A 100 3.65 1.44 27.57
N THR A 101 3.50 2.76 27.45
CA THR A 101 3.60 3.46 26.17
C THR A 101 4.95 4.14 26.03
N ILE A 102 5.58 3.96 24.86
CA ILE A 102 6.60 4.86 24.34
C ILE A 102 5.97 5.69 23.22
N SER A 103 6.03 7.02 23.31
CA SER A 103 5.30 7.90 22.40
C SER A 103 6.08 9.12 21.97
N GLU A 104 5.89 9.48 20.70
CA GLU A 104 6.36 10.76 20.17
C GLU A 104 5.31 11.85 20.42
N SER A 105 5.73 13.08 20.70
CA SER A 105 4.84 14.17 21.12
C SER A 105 5.23 15.56 20.58
N SER A 106 6.22 15.64 19.67
CA SER A 106 6.78 16.93 19.27
C SER A 106 5.73 17.84 18.65
N SER A 107 5.68 19.07 19.17
CA SER A 107 4.86 20.17 18.65
C SER A 107 5.59 21.04 17.64
N SER A 108 6.86 20.74 17.36
CA SER A 108 7.75 21.63 16.59
C SER A 108 8.50 20.96 15.42
N GLY A 109 8.44 19.63 15.29
CA GLY A 109 9.12 18.88 14.24
C GLY A 109 8.20 17.93 13.49
N ASN A 110 8.44 17.78 12.18
CA ASN A 110 7.77 16.75 11.38
C ASN A 110 8.50 15.40 11.46
N ILE A 111 9.76 15.35 11.93
CA ILE A 111 10.53 14.11 12.00
C ILE A 111 10.40 13.52 13.40
N SER A 112 9.76 12.36 13.49
CA SER A 112 9.58 11.63 14.75
C SER A 112 10.56 10.47 14.91
N MET A 113 11.10 9.96 13.81
CA MET A 113 12.16 8.93 13.82
C MET A 113 13.23 9.26 12.78
N ARG A 114 14.50 9.12 13.16
CA ARG A 114 15.62 9.40 12.27
C ARG A 114 16.75 8.39 12.43
N PHE A 115 17.16 7.81 11.32
CA PHE A 115 18.36 7.00 11.22
C PHE A 115 19.42 7.81 10.50
N GLN A 116 20.59 7.97 11.12
CA GLN A 116 21.76 8.63 10.53
C GLN A 116 22.97 7.68 10.47
N GLY A 117 22.85 6.49 11.04
CA GLY A 117 23.88 5.45 11.06
C GLY A 117 23.43 4.13 10.44
N ASP A 118 24.28 3.12 10.57
CA ASP A 118 24.15 1.76 10.04
C ASP A 118 23.66 0.74 11.08
N LYS A 119 23.10 1.24 12.19
CA LYS A 119 22.62 0.43 13.31
C LYS A 119 21.11 0.27 13.26
N ASN A 120 20.67 -0.94 13.54
CA ASN A 120 19.25 -1.28 13.54
C ASN A 120 18.58 -0.73 14.80
N MET A 121 17.27 -0.53 14.71
CA MET A 121 16.42 -0.25 15.85
C MET A 121 15.29 -1.27 15.91
N ASN A 122 15.09 -1.87 17.08
CA ASN A 122 13.97 -2.74 17.38
C ASN A 122 13.19 -2.18 18.58
N LEU A 123 11.93 -1.84 18.37
CA LEU A 123 10.98 -1.58 19.44
C LEU A 123 10.22 -2.89 19.72
N SER A 124 10.32 -3.41 20.94
CA SER A 124 9.79 -4.74 21.26
C SER A 124 9.11 -4.83 22.62
N GLY A 125 8.28 -5.86 22.81
CA GLY A 125 7.67 -6.19 24.11
C GLY A 125 6.20 -5.81 24.23
N PRO A 126 5.50 -6.23 25.29
CA PRO A 126 4.03 -6.15 25.39
C PRO A 126 3.43 -4.74 25.45
N GLY A 127 4.23 -3.68 25.58
CA GLY A 127 3.74 -2.31 25.64
C GLY A 127 3.29 -1.75 24.28
N THR A 128 2.94 -0.47 24.27
CA THR A 128 2.44 0.27 23.10
C THR A 128 3.52 1.20 22.54
N PHE A 129 3.74 1.15 21.23
CA PHE A 129 4.37 2.26 20.52
C PHE A 129 3.30 3.17 19.92
N ARG A 130 3.35 4.47 20.25
CA ARG A 130 2.36 5.45 19.80
C ARG A 130 3.00 6.61 19.04
N GLN A 131 2.64 6.76 17.78
CA GLN A 131 2.88 7.95 16.99
C GLN A 131 1.72 8.93 17.21
N ASN A 132 1.87 9.91 18.11
CA ASN A 132 0.79 10.86 18.36
C ASN A 132 0.58 11.81 17.17
N PHE A 133 -0.66 12.30 17.06
CA PHE A 133 -0.95 13.52 16.34
C PHE A 133 -0.50 14.72 17.19
N THR A 134 -0.22 15.86 16.56
CA THR A 134 0.02 17.09 17.31
C THR A 134 -0.83 18.20 16.73
N THR A 135 -1.52 18.97 17.57
CA THR A 135 -2.01 20.29 17.18
C THR A 135 -0.87 21.29 17.29
N ASN A 136 -0.73 22.20 16.34
CA ASN A 136 0.10 23.37 16.52
C ASN A 136 -0.50 24.26 17.63
N ALA A 137 0.23 25.28 18.08
CA ALA A 137 -0.24 26.22 19.11
C ALA A 137 -1.52 26.99 18.71
N SER A 138 -1.87 27.01 17.43
CA SER A 138 -3.08 27.61 16.86
C SER A 138 -4.29 26.65 16.84
N GLY A 139 -4.10 25.39 17.23
CA GLY A 139 -5.12 24.34 17.15
C GLY A 139 -5.23 23.66 15.79
N ASP A 140 -4.41 24.03 14.81
CA ASP A 140 -4.36 23.33 13.53
C ASP A 140 -3.67 21.99 13.70
N VAL A 141 -4.24 20.95 13.11
CA VAL A 141 -3.66 19.61 13.11
C VAL A 141 -2.34 19.64 12.31
N ILE A 142 -1.21 19.42 12.99
CA ILE A 142 0.06 19.04 12.33
C ILE A 142 -0.17 17.63 11.81
N THR A 143 -0.66 17.57 10.58
CA THR A 143 -1.09 16.32 9.93
C THR A 143 0.08 15.53 9.38
N ARG A 144 1.34 15.91 9.55
CA ARG A 144 2.46 15.24 8.86
C ARG A 144 3.56 14.85 9.84
N LYS A 145 3.78 13.55 9.98
CA LYS A 145 4.87 12.94 10.75
C LYS A 145 5.72 12.13 9.79
N ARG A 146 7.03 12.15 9.97
CA ARG A 146 8.00 11.56 9.05
C ARG A 146 8.98 10.70 9.81
N TRP A 147 9.13 9.47 9.35
CA TRP A 147 10.19 8.56 9.77
C TRP A 147 11.18 8.47 8.62
N VAL A 148 12.44 8.78 8.91
CA VAL A 148 13.46 8.99 7.88
C VAL A 148 14.61 8.00 8.06
N GLY A 149 14.85 7.19 7.04
CA GLY A 149 16.01 6.32 6.89
C GLY A 149 17.31 7.08 6.61
N ASN A 150 18.44 6.36 6.70
CA ASN A 150 19.76 6.97 6.61
C ASN A 150 20.10 7.48 5.21
N LEU A 151 20.99 8.46 5.12
CA LEU A 151 21.63 8.87 3.86
C LEU A 151 22.25 7.65 3.16
N ALA A 152 22.15 7.64 1.83
CA ALA A 152 22.42 6.49 0.96
C ALA A 152 23.69 5.69 1.34
N GLY A 153 23.57 4.35 1.34
CA GLY A 153 24.69 3.41 1.56
C GLY A 153 24.69 2.66 2.90
N SER A 154 23.64 2.79 3.71
CA SER A 154 23.55 2.22 5.05
C SER A 154 22.28 1.38 5.24
N ALA A 155 22.42 0.11 5.60
CA ALA A 155 21.33 -0.88 5.74
C ALA A 155 20.70 -0.91 7.15
N ALA A 156 20.48 0.26 7.76
CA ALA A 156 19.86 0.34 9.08
C ALA A 156 18.36 0.06 9.01
N ASP A 157 17.92 -1.00 9.67
CA ASP A 157 16.54 -1.43 9.66
C ASP A 157 15.79 -0.98 10.91
N LEU A 158 14.49 -0.75 10.75
CA LEU A 158 13.54 -0.52 11.84
C LEU A 158 12.61 -1.73 11.96
N THR A 159 12.45 -2.25 13.16
CA THR A 159 11.40 -3.21 13.49
C THR A 159 10.51 -2.67 14.60
N ILE A 160 9.20 -2.69 14.37
CA ILE A 160 8.16 -2.43 15.37
C ILE A 160 7.49 -3.78 15.67
N ASP A 161 7.75 -4.31 16.87
CA ASP A 161 7.28 -5.63 17.36
C ASP A 161 6.80 -5.50 18.81
N THR A 162 5.89 -4.56 19.02
CA THR A 162 5.30 -4.20 20.31
C THR A 162 3.94 -4.88 20.52
N GLY A 163 3.37 -4.81 21.71
CA GLY A 163 2.04 -5.35 22.00
C GLY A 163 0.91 -4.58 21.31
N ALA A 164 1.09 -3.27 21.10
CA ALA A 164 0.23 -2.46 20.26
C ALA A 164 1.03 -1.41 19.48
N PHE A 165 0.55 -1.05 18.29
CA PHE A 165 1.06 0.04 17.48
C PHE A 165 -0.09 1.01 17.17
N GLU A 166 0.08 2.28 17.52
CA GLU A 166 -0.97 3.28 17.38
C GLU A 166 -0.47 4.50 16.58
N ILE A 167 -1.28 4.98 15.65
CA ILE A 167 -1.08 6.24 14.95
C ILE A 167 -2.27 7.14 15.28
N GLY A 168 -2.01 8.39 15.66
CA GLY A 168 -3.07 9.36 15.96
C GLY A 168 -3.97 9.64 14.74
N ASP A 169 -5.27 9.79 14.98
CA ASP A 169 -6.25 10.09 13.93
C ASP A 169 -5.88 11.31 13.07
N GLY A 170 -6.14 11.18 11.76
CA GLY A 170 -5.82 12.20 10.76
C GLY A 170 -4.32 12.45 10.53
N THR A 171 -3.42 11.69 11.16
CA THR A 171 -1.98 11.79 10.93
C THR A 171 -1.62 11.22 9.57
N LYS A 172 -0.84 11.95 8.78
CA LYS A 172 -0.15 11.47 7.58
C LYS A 172 1.25 11.04 8.00
N LEU A 173 1.41 9.75 8.22
CA LEU A 173 2.70 9.15 8.52
C LEU A 173 3.45 8.88 7.21
N GLU A 174 4.56 9.58 7.01
CA GLU A 174 5.46 9.38 5.90
C GLU A 174 6.67 8.57 6.33
N VAL A 175 6.85 7.43 5.69
CA VAL A 175 7.91 6.48 5.96
C VAL A 175 8.86 6.53 4.77
N GLU A 176 9.94 7.32 4.92
CA GLU A 176 10.99 7.47 3.91
C GLU A 176 12.09 6.45 4.18
N ILE A 177 12.09 5.36 3.43
CA ILE A 177 13.05 4.26 3.56
C ILE A 177 14.01 4.31 2.38
N ARG A 178 15.30 4.27 2.65
CA ARG A 178 16.33 4.48 1.63
C ARG A 178 16.83 3.16 1.08
N GLU A 179 17.52 3.22 -0.05
CA GLU A 179 18.07 2.05 -0.73
C GLU A 179 18.86 1.14 0.24
N GLY A 180 18.60 -0.17 0.19
CA GLY A 180 19.24 -1.16 1.04
C GLY A 180 18.66 -1.31 2.44
N GLN A 181 17.68 -0.51 2.84
CA GLN A 181 16.97 -0.65 4.11
C GLN A 181 15.63 -1.38 3.93
N THR A 182 15.28 -2.17 4.94
CA THR A 182 13.98 -2.83 5.08
C THR A 182 13.38 -2.55 6.45
N TRP A 183 12.22 -1.93 6.50
CA TRP A 183 11.53 -1.70 7.76
C TRP A 183 10.33 -2.63 7.90
N HIS A 184 10.08 -3.09 9.12
CA HIS A 184 9.09 -4.11 9.42
C HIS A 184 8.09 -3.60 10.46
N PHE A 185 6.81 -3.62 10.08
CA PHE A 185 5.70 -3.47 11.03
C PHE A 185 5.18 -4.87 11.35
N LYS A 186 5.58 -5.39 12.51
CA LYS A 186 5.20 -6.72 13.03
C LYS A 186 4.05 -6.69 14.02
N THR A 187 3.61 -5.49 14.38
CA THR A 187 2.42 -5.26 15.18
C THR A 187 1.38 -4.58 14.30
N PRO A 188 0.12 -5.03 14.30
CA PRO A 188 -0.92 -4.34 13.54
C PRO A 188 -1.11 -2.93 14.10
N CYS A 189 -1.25 -1.95 13.21
CA CYS A 189 -1.75 -0.65 13.63
C CYS A 189 -3.21 -0.76 14.07
N GLU A 190 -3.52 -0.27 15.26
CA GLU A 190 -4.87 -0.13 15.81
C GLU A 190 -5.76 0.77 14.92
N PRO A 191 -7.10 0.71 15.04
CA PRO A 191 -8.01 1.51 14.23
C PRO A 191 -7.71 3.00 14.26
N THR A 192 -7.59 3.59 13.08
CA THR A 192 -7.34 5.03 12.94
C THR A 192 -7.79 5.57 11.59
N THR A 193 -7.97 6.88 11.50
CA THR A 193 -8.16 7.63 10.25
C THR A 193 -6.83 8.13 9.64
N ALA A 194 -5.69 7.72 10.20
CA ALA A 194 -4.37 8.06 9.69
C ALA A 194 -4.13 7.58 8.24
N TRP A 195 -3.20 8.25 7.57
CA TRP A 195 -2.69 7.90 6.25
C TRP A 195 -1.26 7.39 6.42
N VAL A 196 -0.87 6.41 5.63
CA VAL A 196 0.51 5.90 5.62
C VAL A 196 1.07 6.05 4.23
N LYS A 197 2.22 6.71 4.12
CA LYS A 197 2.90 6.94 2.85
C LYS A 197 4.30 6.36 2.89
N LYS A 198 4.55 5.34 2.08
CA LYS A 198 5.86 4.80 1.81
C LYS A 198 6.54 5.57 0.68
N GLU A 199 7.72 6.13 0.96
CA GLU A 199 8.59 6.80 -0.02
C GLU A 199 10.06 6.38 0.15
N GLY A 200 10.93 6.83 -0.76
CA GLY A 200 12.33 6.38 -0.89
C GLY A 200 12.50 4.95 -1.43
N ASP A 201 13.71 4.59 -1.85
CA ASP A 201 13.97 3.38 -2.64
C ASP A 201 13.98 2.06 -1.86
N GLY A 202 13.91 2.12 -0.52
CA GLY A 202 13.92 0.93 0.33
C GLY A 202 12.57 0.21 0.44
N THR A 203 12.49 -0.74 1.35
CA THR A 203 11.32 -1.63 1.52
C THR A 203 10.61 -1.37 2.84
N LEU A 204 9.27 -1.22 2.80
CA LEU A 204 8.40 -1.36 3.97
C LEU A 204 7.65 -2.68 3.90
N THR A 205 7.78 -3.54 4.91
CA THR A 205 7.03 -4.80 5.00
C THR A 205 5.98 -4.74 6.10
N LEU A 206 4.75 -5.04 5.73
CA LEU A 206 3.60 -5.14 6.64
C LEU A 206 3.35 -6.62 6.95
N HIS A 207 3.65 -7.04 8.18
CA HIS A 207 3.50 -8.45 8.61
C HIS A 207 2.14 -8.75 9.24
N GLU A 208 1.36 -7.72 9.56
CA GLU A 208 0.08 -7.85 10.26
C GLU A 208 -1.03 -7.02 9.60
N GLN A 209 -2.28 -7.31 9.98
CA GLN A 209 -3.47 -6.65 9.43
C GLN A 209 -3.64 -5.25 10.03
N ASN A 210 -3.24 -4.23 9.28
CA ASN A 210 -3.31 -2.86 9.77
C ASN A 210 -4.70 -2.26 9.59
N GLN A 211 -5.13 -1.46 10.58
CA GLN A 211 -6.51 -0.96 10.66
C GLN A 211 -6.64 0.56 10.42
N TRP A 212 -5.62 1.21 9.83
CA TRP A 212 -5.79 2.57 9.34
C TRP A 212 -6.74 2.59 8.13
N THR A 213 -7.65 3.56 8.12
CA THR A 213 -8.70 3.69 7.10
C THR A 213 -8.44 4.80 6.10
N GLY A 214 -7.50 5.69 6.39
CA GLY A 214 -7.09 6.68 5.43
C GLY A 214 -6.12 6.13 4.40
N GLN A 215 -5.66 6.97 3.47
CA GLN A 215 -4.96 6.52 2.26
C GLN A 215 -3.63 5.82 2.57
N THR A 216 -3.35 4.74 1.84
CA THR A 216 -2.05 4.09 1.80
C THR A 216 -1.34 4.45 0.50
N TRP A 217 -0.24 5.19 0.57
CA TRP A 217 0.54 5.61 -0.59
C TRP A 217 1.79 4.75 -0.74
N ALA A 218 1.95 4.09 -1.88
CA ALA A 218 3.21 3.57 -2.37
C ALA A 218 3.77 4.58 -3.40
N GLN A 219 4.74 5.40 -2.99
CA GLN A 219 5.27 6.47 -3.84
C GLN A 219 6.64 6.14 -4.45
N ASP A 220 7.53 5.48 -3.73
CA ASP A 220 8.83 5.05 -4.27
C ASP A 220 9.27 3.75 -3.55
N GLY A 221 10.16 2.99 -4.17
CA GLY A 221 10.68 1.73 -3.61
C GLY A 221 9.61 0.64 -3.50
N ILE A 222 9.67 -0.16 -2.43
CA ILE A 222 8.83 -1.34 -2.26
C ILE A 222 7.91 -1.21 -1.05
N LEU A 223 6.62 -1.45 -1.26
CA LEU A 223 5.64 -1.79 -0.21
C LEU A 223 5.32 -3.29 -0.31
N GLN A 224 5.69 -4.07 0.71
CA GLN A 224 5.57 -5.53 0.72
C GLN A 224 4.51 -6.00 1.71
N PHE A 225 3.65 -6.92 1.27
CA PHE A 225 2.76 -7.66 2.17
C PHE A 225 3.44 -8.95 2.64
N ALA A 226 3.25 -9.25 3.92
CA ALA A 226 3.65 -10.50 4.56
C ALA A 226 2.48 -11.16 5.31
N THR A 227 1.24 -10.71 5.05
CA THR A 227 0.00 -11.29 5.57
C THR A 227 -1.18 -10.93 4.67
N ASN A 228 -2.27 -11.70 4.78
CA ASN A 228 -3.53 -11.38 4.11
C ASN A 228 -4.16 -10.13 4.72
N ASN A 229 -4.68 -9.23 3.88
CA ASN A 229 -5.27 -7.96 4.31
C ASN A 229 -4.31 -7.09 5.12
N ALA A 230 -3.05 -7.01 4.67
CA ALA A 230 -2.02 -6.18 5.29
C ALA A 230 -2.41 -4.69 5.39
N ILE A 231 -3.29 -4.23 4.50
CA ILE A 231 -3.94 -2.92 4.51
C ILE A 231 -5.45 -3.13 4.74
N SER A 232 -6.08 -2.21 5.49
CA SER A 232 -7.53 -2.23 5.70
C SER A 232 -8.31 -2.13 4.38
N SER A 233 -9.40 -2.88 4.27
CA SER A 233 -10.35 -2.80 3.14
C SER A 233 -11.06 -1.46 3.00
N SER A 234 -10.99 -0.59 4.01
CA SER A 234 -11.48 0.79 3.92
C SER A 234 -10.42 1.78 3.44
N SER A 235 -9.15 1.38 3.36
CA SER A 235 -8.06 2.23 2.90
C SER A 235 -7.95 2.20 1.38
N LEU A 236 -7.89 3.37 0.78
CA LEU A 236 -7.53 3.54 -0.63
C LEU A 236 -6.03 3.24 -0.81
N LEU A 237 -5.69 2.39 -1.78
CA LEU A 237 -4.31 2.15 -2.19
C LEU A 237 -3.95 3.09 -3.35
N MET A 238 -2.94 3.93 -3.13
CA MET A 238 -2.46 4.89 -4.11
C MET A 238 -1.05 4.51 -4.54
N ILE A 239 -0.86 4.16 -5.82
CA ILE A 239 0.45 3.83 -6.37
C ILE A 239 0.88 4.97 -7.29
N THR A 240 2.05 5.53 -7.02
CA THR A 240 2.58 6.68 -7.75
C THR A 240 4.05 6.47 -8.09
N ARG A 241 4.55 7.22 -9.08
CA ARG A 241 5.91 7.09 -9.64
C ARG A 241 6.27 5.63 -9.97
N ASP A 242 7.51 5.22 -9.73
CA ASP A 242 8.06 3.89 -10.03
C ASP A 242 7.97 2.94 -8.80
N ALA A 243 6.96 3.11 -7.96
CA ALA A 243 6.74 2.26 -6.79
C ALA A 243 6.30 0.85 -7.17
N VAL A 244 6.73 -0.12 -6.37
CA VAL A 244 6.34 -1.54 -6.48
C VAL A 244 5.57 -1.95 -5.24
N VAL A 245 4.33 -2.41 -5.43
CA VAL A 245 3.58 -3.12 -4.38
C VAL A 245 3.77 -4.61 -4.59
N LYS A 246 4.28 -5.31 -3.58
CA LYS A 246 4.52 -6.75 -3.64
C LYS A 246 3.51 -7.51 -2.79
N THR A 247 2.83 -8.48 -3.40
CA THR A 247 1.77 -9.23 -2.71
C THR A 247 2.33 -10.30 -1.77
N GLY A 248 3.55 -10.80 -1.99
CA GLY A 248 4.14 -11.87 -1.18
C GLY A 248 3.37 -13.20 -1.22
N GLY A 249 2.45 -13.38 -2.17
CA GLY A 249 1.52 -14.52 -2.19
C GLY A 249 0.38 -14.42 -1.19
N PHE A 250 0.08 -13.21 -0.71
CA PHE A 250 -1.03 -12.92 0.19
C PHE A 250 -2.19 -12.25 -0.55
N ASP A 251 -3.39 -12.43 -0.01
CA ASP A 251 -4.63 -11.83 -0.48
C ASP A 251 -4.82 -10.43 0.10
N GLY A 252 -5.67 -9.62 -0.55
CA GLY A 252 -6.03 -8.32 -0.01
C GLY A 252 -7.35 -7.79 -0.55
N ASP A 253 -8.20 -7.35 0.36
CA ASP A 253 -9.34 -6.50 0.06
C ASP A 253 -8.96 -5.05 0.38
N PHE A 254 -9.15 -4.15 -0.59
CA PHE A 254 -8.81 -2.74 -0.48
C PHE A 254 -10.02 -1.87 -0.78
N GLY A 255 -9.90 -0.59 -0.44
CA GLY A 255 -10.79 0.43 -0.99
C GLY A 255 -10.54 0.62 -2.48
N LEU A 256 -10.44 1.88 -2.90
CA LEU A 256 -10.12 2.21 -4.29
C LEU A 256 -8.64 1.97 -4.60
N LEU A 257 -8.33 1.64 -5.86
CA LEU A 257 -6.98 1.70 -6.42
C LEU A 257 -6.85 2.98 -7.26
N ASP A 258 -6.06 3.93 -6.77
CA ASP A 258 -5.73 5.13 -7.54
C ASP A 258 -4.28 5.08 -8.03
N ILE A 259 -4.09 5.43 -9.30
CA ILE A 259 -2.79 5.44 -9.95
C ILE A 259 -2.51 6.84 -10.48
N ALA A 260 -1.92 7.68 -9.63
CA ALA A 260 -1.55 9.05 -9.97
C ALA A 260 -0.07 9.10 -10.37
N THR A 261 0.23 8.96 -11.66
CA THR A 261 1.63 8.83 -12.08
C THR A 261 2.09 9.82 -13.16
N THR A 262 3.38 10.13 -13.08
CA THR A 262 4.28 10.50 -14.18
C THR A 262 5.27 9.35 -14.50
N GLY A 263 4.97 8.11 -14.08
CA GLY A 263 5.81 6.90 -14.12
C GLY A 263 4.99 5.59 -14.15
N ALA A 264 5.63 4.43 -14.08
CA ALA A 264 4.97 3.12 -14.19
C ALA A 264 4.65 2.52 -12.81
N ALA A 265 3.36 2.24 -12.54
CA ALA A 265 2.94 1.57 -11.30
C ALA A 265 3.05 0.05 -11.47
N VAL A 266 3.63 -0.63 -10.47
CA VAL A 266 3.77 -2.10 -10.50
C VAL A 266 3.11 -2.73 -9.29
N ILE A 267 2.25 -3.72 -9.55
CA ILE A 267 1.86 -4.72 -8.55
C ILE A 267 2.56 -6.02 -8.95
N ASP A 268 3.48 -6.48 -8.09
CA ASP A 268 4.29 -7.67 -8.31
C ASP A 268 3.76 -8.81 -7.43
N PHE A 269 3.27 -9.86 -8.09
CA PHE A 269 2.75 -11.07 -7.47
C PHE A 269 3.88 -12.02 -7.01
N GLU A 270 5.13 -11.69 -7.37
CA GLU A 270 6.37 -12.42 -7.05
C GLU A 270 6.42 -13.88 -7.55
N GLY A 271 5.35 -14.40 -8.15
CA GLY A 271 5.21 -15.82 -8.51
C GLY A 271 5.19 -16.73 -7.28
N LEU A 272 4.79 -16.21 -6.11
CA LEU A 272 4.74 -16.93 -4.85
C LEU A 272 3.28 -17.15 -4.44
N GLY A 273 2.93 -18.40 -4.09
CA GLY A 273 1.59 -18.72 -3.59
C GLY A 273 0.48 -18.42 -4.61
N THR A 274 -0.68 -18.03 -4.10
CA THR A 274 -1.83 -17.56 -4.87
C THR A 274 -2.28 -16.24 -4.25
N SER A 275 -2.33 -15.16 -5.01
CA SER A 275 -2.81 -13.86 -4.52
C SER A 275 -4.13 -13.48 -5.17
N GLN A 276 -5.11 -13.18 -4.33
CA GLN A 276 -6.43 -12.67 -4.72
C GLN A 276 -6.54 -11.22 -4.24
N LEU A 277 -6.61 -10.27 -5.17
CA LEU A 277 -6.74 -8.85 -4.84
C LEU A 277 -8.13 -8.34 -5.24
N THR A 278 -8.85 -7.73 -4.32
CA THR A 278 -10.14 -7.08 -4.58
C THR A 278 -10.06 -5.59 -4.29
N PHE A 279 -10.50 -4.78 -5.24
CA PHE A 279 -10.65 -3.33 -5.08
C PHE A 279 -12.13 -2.96 -5.18
N ALA A 280 -12.51 -1.88 -4.51
CA ALA A 280 -13.80 -1.23 -4.74
C ALA A 280 -13.93 -0.76 -6.21
N ASP A 281 -15.13 -0.34 -6.61
CA ASP A 281 -15.37 0.21 -7.95
C ASP A 281 -14.48 1.43 -8.20
N CYS A 282 -13.50 1.29 -9.09
CA CYS A 282 -12.50 2.31 -9.41
C CYS A 282 -12.84 3.12 -10.66
N SER A 283 -14.08 3.05 -11.16
CA SER A 283 -14.51 3.86 -12.29
C SER A 283 -14.43 5.37 -11.98
N ASP A 284 -14.36 6.19 -13.03
CA ASP A 284 -14.29 7.66 -12.94
C ASP A 284 -15.44 8.28 -12.12
N THR A 285 -16.51 7.53 -11.83
CA THR A 285 -17.62 7.97 -10.97
C THR A 285 -17.22 8.10 -9.50
N ASN A 286 -16.13 7.47 -9.06
CA ASN A 286 -15.60 7.52 -7.71
C ASN A 286 -14.37 8.44 -7.57
N GLU A 287 -14.21 9.39 -8.49
CA GLU A 287 -13.12 10.40 -8.51
C GLU A 287 -11.69 9.81 -8.64
N VAL A 288 -11.57 8.51 -8.92
CA VAL A 288 -10.33 7.86 -9.31
C VAL A 288 -10.10 8.14 -10.79
N ILE A 289 -9.04 8.89 -11.12
CA ILE A 289 -8.74 9.25 -12.50
C ILE A 289 -7.34 8.76 -12.82
N TRP A 290 -7.25 7.61 -13.49
CA TRP A 290 -5.98 7.18 -14.07
C TRP A 290 -5.68 8.09 -15.26
N SER A 291 -4.52 8.75 -15.23
CA SER A 291 -4.13 9.58 -16.37
C SER A 291 -4.02 8.71 -17.63
N SER A 292 -4.24 9.27 -18.83
CA SER A 292 -4.08 8.53 -20.09
C SER A 292 -2.63 8.07 -20.36
N SER A 293 -1.66 8.57 -19.59
CA SER A 293 -0.26 8.14 -19.61
C SER A 293 0.09 7.13 -18.53
N THR A 294 -0.86 6.80 -17.65
CA THR A 294 -0.66 5.85 -16.58
C THR A 294 -0.66 4.42 -17.13
N ILE A 295 0.29 3.60 -16.69
CA ILE A 295 0.26 2.15 -16.94
C ILE A 295 0.35 1.46 -15.58
N LEU A 296 -0.57 0.52 -15.34
CA LEU A 296 -0.49 -0.46 -14.26
C LEU A 296 0.08 -1.76 -14.83
N ASN A 297 1.23 -2.20 -14.33
CA ASN A 297 1.83 -3.48 -14.68
C ASN A 297 1.63 -4.50 -13.56
N LEU A 298 0.92 -5.58 -13.86
CA LEU A 298 0.79 -6.75 -12.99
C LEU A 298 1.93 -7.71 -13.34
N ALA A 299 3.01 -7.65 -12.55
CA ALA A 299 4.20 -8.46 -12.76
C ALA A 299 4.09 -9.81 -12.04
N ASN A 300 4.67 -10.85 -12.65
CA ASN A 300 4.67 -12.23 -12.16
C ASN A 300 3.29 -12.81 -11.87
N PHE A 301 2.26 -12.28 -12.53
CA PHE A 301 0.88 -12.74 -12.41
C PHE A 301 0.69 -14.09 -13.12
N THR A 302 0.10 -15.06 -12.45
CA THR A 302 -0.18 -16.39 -12.99
C THR A 302 -1.68 -16.61 -13.19
N GLU A 303 -2.12 -16.62 -14.45
CA GLU A 303 -3.53 -16.82 -14.79
C GLU A 303 -4.06 -18.16 -14.24
N GLY A 304 -5.22 -18.10 -13.59
CA GLY A 304 -5.86 -19.25 -12.92
C GLY A 304 -5.35 -19.55 -11.51
N ALA A 305 -4.22 -18.97 -11.09
CA ALA A 305 -3.73 -19.04 -9.71
C ALA A 305 -3.94 -17.71 -8.98
N ASP A 306 -3.62 -16.60 -9.64
CA ASP A 306 -3.84 -15.25 -9.15
C ASP A 306 -5.13 -14.66 -9.71
N SER A 307 -5.74 -13.74 -8.98
CA SER A 307 -6.83 -12.92 -9.52
C SER A 307 -6.77 -11.48 -9.02
N ILE A 308 -7.34 -10.60 -9.82
CA ILE A 308 -7.59 -9.21 -9.47
C ILE A 308 -9.00 -8.85 -9.87
N ARG A 309 -9.73 -8.21 -8.96
CA ARG A 309 -11.12 -7.78 -9.14
C ARG A 309 -11.27 -6.30 -8.87
N PHE A 310 -12.02 -5.61 -9.71
CA PHE A 310 -12.41 -4.22 -9.54
C PHE A 310 -13.92 -4.10 -9.48
N GLY A 311 -14.44 -3.56 -8.36
CA GLY A 311 -15.87 -3.45 -8.15
C GLY A 311 -16.58 -4.80 -8.13
N THR A 312 -17.86 -4.80 -8.52
CA THR A 312 -18.69 -6.02 -8.53
C THR A 312 -19.11 -6.49 -9.90
N ASP A 313 -18.76 -5.76 -10.96
CA ASP A 313 -19.14 -6.03 -12.34
C ASP A 313 -18.15 -5.37 -13.34
N ARG A 314 -18.50 -5.41 -14.63
CA ARG A 314 -17.67 -4.85 -15.73
C ARG A 314 -17.45 -3.36 -15.64
N ALA A 315 -18.26 -2.63 -14.88
CA ALA A 315 -18.15 -1.19 -14.73
C ALA A 315 -17.20 -0.78 -13.60
N GLY A 316 -16.57 -1.73 -12.89
CA GLY A 316 -15.60 -1.43 -11.83
C GLY A 316 -14.34 -0.70 -12.31
N LEU A 317 -14.11 -0.63 -13.62
CA LEU A 317 -13.16 0.26 -14.29
C LEU A 317 -13.78 0.76 -15.60
N THR A 318 -13.35 1.94 -16.06
CA THR A 318 -13.67 2.41 -17.40
C THR A 318 -12.85 1.67 -18.46
N GLU A 319 -13.32 1.62 -19.71
CA GLU A 319 -12.57 1.02 -20.82
C GLU A 319 -11.16 1.62 -20.96
N ALA A 320 -11.03 2.94 -20.75
CA ALA A 320 -9.75 3.64 -20.78
C ALA A 320 -8.79 3.14 -19.68
N GLN A 321 -9.28 2.97 -18.45
CA GLN A 321 -8.49 2.42 -17.35
C GLN A 321 -8.05 0.98 -17.64
N VAL A 322 -8.95 0.14 -18.14
CA VAL A 322 -8.64 -1.25 -18.52
C VAL A 322 -7.54 -1.30 -19.58
N THR A 323 -7.57 -0.43 -20.59
CA THR A 323 -6.52 -0.39 -21.62
C THR A 323 -5.13 -0.01 -21.10
N ASN A 324 -5.06 0.59 -19.90
CA ASN A 324 -3.82 0.95 -19.24
C ASN A 324 -3.26 -0.17 -18.35
N ILE A 325 -3.92 -1.33 -18.30
CA ILE A 325 -3.43 -2.50 -17.57
C ILE A 325 -2.59 -3.36 -18.51
N THR A 326 -1.41 -3.75 -18.01
CA THR A 326 -0.58 -4.80 -18.61
C THR A 326 -0.36 -5.91 -17.61
N VAL A 327 -0.27 -7.14 -18.08
CA VAL A 327 -0.01 -8.33 -17.27
C VAL A 327 1.23 -9.00 -17.84
N ASN A 328 2.29 -9.09 -17.04
CA ASN A 328 3.61 -9.55 -17.49
C ASN A 328 4.08 -8.82 -18.77
N GLY A 329 3.75 -7.53 -18.89
CA GLY A 329 4.05 -6.71 -20.07
C GLY A 329 3.14 -6.93 -21.29
N MET A 330 2.11 -7.78 -21.21
CA MET A 330 1.12 -7.98 -22.27
C MET A 330 -0.13 -7.13 -22.04
N SER A 331 -0.70 -6.57 -23.10
CA SER A 331 -2.01 -5.91 -23.11
C SER A 331 -3.13 -6.85 -23.59
N GLY A 332 -4.38 -6.39 -23.60
CA GLY A 332 -5.53 -7.17 -24.10
C GLY A 332 -6.28 -7.87 -22.98
N TYR A 333 -6.65 -7.09 -21.96
CA TYR A 333 -7.41 -7.55 -20.80
C TYR A 333 -8.73 -6.77 -20.72
N ALA A 334 -9.72 -7.37 -20.07
CA ALA A 334 -11.02 -6.79 -19.80
C ALA A 334 -11.53 -7.24 -18.44
N LEU A 335 -12.58 -6.57 -17.94
CA LEU A 335 -13.33 -7.07 -16.78
C LEU A 335 -14.43 -8.03 -17.24
N ASN A 336 -14.59 -9.16 -16.54
CA ASN A 336 -15.73 -10.06 -16.73
C ASN A 336 -16.98 -9.55 -15.99
N TYR A 337 -18.11 -10.27 -16.06
CA TYR A 337 -19.38 -9.84 -15.46
C TYR A 337 -19.35 -9.70 -13.93
N GLU A 338 -18.33 -10.24 -13.26
CA GLU A 338 -18.14 -10.12 -11.81
C GLU A 338 -17.07 -9.08 -11.43
N GLY A 339 -16.42 -8.45 -12.42
CA GLY A 339 -15.37 -7.46 -12.22
C GLY A 339 -13.95 -8.02 -12.17
N TYR A 340 -13.73 -9.31 -12.46
CA TYR A 340 -12.38 -9.89 -12.53
C TYR A 340 -11.68 -9.52 -13.83
N LEU A 341 -10.40 -9.20 -13.74
CA LEU A 341 -9.55 -9.02 -14.91
C LEU A 341 -9.30 -10.38 -15.59
N VAL A 342 -9.63 -10.45 -16.87
CA VAL A 342 -9.49 -11.63 -17.73
C VAL A 342 -8.87 -11.25 -19.07
N THR A 343 -8.28 -12.21 -19.77
CA THR A 343 -7.76 -12.01 -21.13
C THR A 343 -8.92 -11.74 -22.11
N THR A 344 -8.80 -10.76 -23.02
CA THR A 344 -9.83 -10.47 -24.06
C THR A 344 -9.75 -11.41 -25.26
N ASN A 345 -8.68 -12.18 -25.33
CA ASN A 345 -8.54 -13.33 -26.20
C ASN A 345 -8.16 -14.47 -25.28
N PRO A 346 -9.10 -15.10 -24.56
CA PRO A 346 -8.82 -16.44 -24.09
C PRO A 346 -8.42 -17.21 -25.34
N VAL A 347 -7.22 -17.81 -25.34
CA VAL A 347 -6.89 -18.80 -26.37
C VAL A 347 -8.13 -19.68 -26.48
N PRO A 348 -8.81 -19.74 -27.64
CA PRO A 348 -10.08 -20.44 -27.76
C PRO A 348 -9.97 -21.78 -27.07
N GLN A 349 -10.58 -21.91 -25.88
CA GLN A 349 -10.61 -23.22 -25.26
C GLN A 349 -11.46 -24.02 -26.21
N ALA A 350 -10.86 -25.06 -26.78
CA ALA A 350 -11.60 -26.01 -27.58
C ALA A 350 -12.71 -26.51 -26.67
N ILE A 351 -13.93 -26.02 -26.93
CA ILE A 351 -15.10 -26.48 -26.23
C ILE A 351 -15.12 -27.98 -26.45
N GLY A 352 -15.26 -28.73 -25.35
CA GLY A 352 -15.33 -30.19 -25.41
C GLY A 352 -16.34 -30.64 -26.47
N LYS A 353 -16.29 -31.93 -26.83
CA LYS A 353 -17.06 -32.54 -27.93
C LYS A 353 -18.43 -31.87 -28.19
N VAL A 354 -18.51 -31.07 -29.25
CA VAL A 354 -19.78 -30.54 -29.74
C VAL A 354 -20.60 -31.71 -30.28
N GLY A 355 -21.77 -31.94 -29.67
CA GLY A 355 -22.74 -32.91 -30.15
C GLY A 355 -23.57 -32.29 -31.27
N ALA A 356 -23.71 -32.99 -32.39
CA ALA A 356 -24.75 -32.70 -33.37
C ALA A 356 -25.90 -33.68 -33.14
N VAL A 357 -27.10 -33.16 -32.84
CA VAL A 357 -28.32 -33.96 -32.81
C VAL A 357 -29.12 -33.62 -34.06
N ALA A 358 -29.38 -34.61 -34.92
CA ALA A 358 -30.27 -34.40 -36.06
C ALA A 358 -31.67 -34.04 -35.52
N PRO A 359 -32.20 -32.84 -35.81
CA PRO A 359 -33.55 -32.52 -35.39
C PRO A 359 -34.53 -33.39 -36.16
N VAL A 360 -35.45 -34.02 -35.44
CA VAL A 360 -36.42 -34.93 -36.04
C VAL A 360 -37.44 -34.18 -36.92
N ASN A 361 -37.61 -32.85 -36.75
CA ASN A 361 -38.75 -32.12 -37.34
C ASN A 361 -38.53 -30.62 -37.69
N VAL A 362 -37.29 -30.09 -37.82
CA VAL A 362 -37.06 -28.66 -38.10
C VAL A 362 -35.89 -28.46 -39.08
N GLU A 363 -36.01 -27.52 -40.02
CA GLU A 363 -34.92 -27.10 -40.92
C GLU A 363 -33.75 -26.52 -40.11
N GLY A 364 -32.79 -27.35 -39.72
CA GLY A 364 -31.68 -26.94 -38.87
C GLY A 364 -30.75 -28.08 -38.42
N ILE A 365 -29.64 -27.73 -37.77
CA ILE A 365 -28.81 -28.63 -36.96
C ILE A 365 -28.85 -28.11 -35.52
N ALA A 366 -29.15 -28.98 -34.55
CA ALA A 366 -29.01 -28.65 -33.14
C ALA A 366 -27.57 -28.88 -32.70
N LEU A 367 -26.89 -27.81 -32.30
CA LEU A 367 -25.58 -27.84 -31.67
C LEU A 367 -25.76 -27.86 -30.16
N THR A 368 -25.11 -28.81 -29.49
CA THR A 368 -25.08 -28.89 -28.02
C THR A 368 -23.64 -28.84 -27.53
N TRP A 369 -23.40 -27.99 -26.53
CA TRP A 369 -22.09 -27.86 -25.88
C TRP A 369 -22.26 -27.63 -24.37
N GLU A 370 -21.23 -28.00 -23.60
CA GLU A 370 -21.15 -27.61 -22.20
C GLU A 370 -20.75 -26.14 -22.13
N CYS A 371 -21.54 -25.37 -21.39
CA CYS A 371 -21.36 -23.94 -21.20
C CYS A 371 -21.24 -23.63 -19.71
N GLN A 372 -20.42 -22.62 -19.41
CA GLN A 372 -20.41 -21.97 -18.11
C GLN A 372 -21.55 -20.96 -18.07
N GLU A 373 -22.15 -20.78 -16.90
CA GLU A 373 -23.17 -19.76 -16.70
C GLU A 373 -22.56 -18.37 -16.97
N PHE A 374 -23.27 -17.55 -17.74
CA PHE A 374 -22.90 -16.18 -18.13
C PHE A 374 -21.66 -16.01 -19.02
N GLN A 375 -21.00 -17.10 -19.41
CA GLN A 375 -19.94 -17.06 -20.42
C GLN A 375 -20.53 -16.76 -21.80
N SER A 376 -19.92 -15.85 -22.54
CA SER A 376 -20.32 -15.53 -23.92
C SER A 376 -19.69 -16.54 -24.89
N TYR A 377 -20.47 -16.95 -25.88
CA TYR A 377 -20.06 -17.90 -26.90
C TYR A 377 -20.42 -17.40 -28.29
N ASP A 378 -19.42 -17.33 -29.16
CA ASP A 378 -19.62 -17.10 -30.58
C ASP A 378 -19.78 -18.43 -31.32
N ILE A 379 -20.88 -18.54 -32.08
CA ILE A 379 -21.07 -19.64 -33.02
C ILE A 379 -20.60 -19.14 -34.38
N GLU A 380 -19.63 -19.83 -34.95
CA GLU A 380 -19.14 -19.51 -36.28
C GLU A 380 -19.46 -20.62 -37.26
N CYS A 381 -19.76 -20.23 -38.50
CA CYS A 381 -19.97 -21.15 -39.61
C CYS A 381 -19.03 -20.86 -40.78
N ARG A 382 -18.77 -21.89 -41.59
CA ARG A 382 -18.10 -21.76 -42.89
C ARG A 382 -18.51 -22.87 -43.85
N ASP A 383 -18.42 -22.58 -45.15
CA ASP A 383 -18.85 -23.48 -46.22
C ASP A 383 -17.77 -24.53 -46.60
N ASP A 384 -16.52 -24.35 -46.15
CA ASP A 384 -15.40 -25.27 -46.42
C ASP A 384 -14.38 -25.26 -45.28
N LEU A 385 -13.91 -26.44 -44.87
CA LEU A 385 -12.88 -26.62 -43.85
C LEU A 385 -11.49 -26.10 -44.27
N ILE A 386 -11.23 -26.02 -45.58
CA ILE A 386 -9.88 -25.75 -46.10
C ILE A 386 -9.71 -24.28 -46.46
N THR A 387 -10.66 -23.71 -47.20
CA THR A 387 -10.54 -22.37 -47.81
C THR A 387 -11.59 -21.36 -47.35
N GLY A 388 -12.60 -21.81 -46.59
CA GLY A 388 -13.68 -20.96 -46.11
C GLY A 388 -13.26 -20.08 -44.93
N THR A 389 -13.65 -18.81 -44.98
CA THR A 389 -13.54 -17.87 -43.85
C THR A 389 -14.65 -18.16 -42.84
N TRP A 390 -14.31 -18.17 -41.55
CA TRP A 390 -15.31 -18.26 -40.50
C TRP A 390 -16.14 -16.98 -40.44
N THR A 391 -17.46 -17.15 -40.37
CA THR A 391 -18.41 -16.06 -40.20
C THR A 391 -19.14 -16.25 -38.87
N VAL A 392 -19.15 -15.21 -38.03
CA VAL A 392 -19.92 -15.23 -36.77
C VAL A 392 -21.41 -15.24 -37.11
N TYR A 393 -22.08 -16.29 -36.64
CA TYR A 393 -23.50 -16.52 -36.83
C TYR A 393 -24.32 -15.84 -35.74
N THR A 394 -23.94 -16.04 -34.48
CA THR A 394 -24.57 -15.39 -33.31
C THR A 394 -23.64 -15.38 -32.11
N ASN A 395 -23.95 -14.51 -31.15
CA ASN A 395 -23.45 -14.55 -29.79
C ASN A 395 -24.51 -15.22 -28.87
N VAL A 396 -24.08 -16.14 -28.00
CA VAL A 396 -24.94 -16.88 -27.06
C VAL A 396 -24.37 -16.77 -25.65
N ILE A 397 -25.19 -16.31 -24.71
CA ILE A 397 -24.82 -16.33 -23.29
C ILE A 397 -25.13 -17.71 -22.70
N GLY A 398 -24.12 -18.32 -22.08
CA GLY A 398 -24.22 -19.55 -21.31
C GLY A 398 -25.21 -19.44 -20.15
N ILE A 399 -26.00 -20.49 -19.91
CA ILE A 399 -26.89 -20.56 -18.73
C ILE A 399 -26.41 -21.59 -17.69
N GLY A 400 -25.20 -22.13 -17.88
CA GLY A 400 -24.64 -23.20 -17.06
C GLY A 400 -25.17 -24.58 -17.46
N GLY A 401 -24.28 -25.57 -17.54
CA GLY A 401 -24.62 -26.93 -17.97
C GLY A 401 -24.62 -27.07 -19.50
N THR A 402 -25.53 -27.86 -20.08
CA THR A 402 -25.58 -28.05 -21.54
C THR A 402 -26.48 -27.02 -22.20
N ASN A 403 -25.90 -26.12 -22.98
CA ASN A 403 -26.65 -25.24 -23.88
C ASN A 403 -26.99 -25.96 -25.18
N MET A 404 -28.16 -25.64 -25.74
CA MET A 404 -28.63 -26.16 -27.02
C MET A 404 -29.11 -25.00 -27.88
N MET A 405 -28.52 -24.86 -29.06
CA MET A 405 -28.99 -23.91 -30.06
C MET A 405 -29.28 -24.64 -31.37
N THR A 406 -30.43 -24.34 -31.96
CA THR A 406 -30.76 -24.77 -33.31
C THR A 406 -30.25 -23.72 -34.29
N VAL A 407 -29.32 -24.10 -35.16
CA VAL A 407 -28.84 -23.26 -36.25
C VAL A 407 -29.59 -23.67 -37.53
N PRO A 408 -30.28 -22.75 -38.23
CA PRO A 408 -30.86 -23.00 -39.53
C PRO A 408 -29.75 -23.40 -40.51
N VAL A 409 -29.91 -24.53 -41.19
CA VAL A 409 -29.04 -24.91 -42.32
C VAL A 409 -29.66 -24.37 -43.60
N SER A 410 -28.85 -23.70 -44.42
CA SER A 410 -29.26 -23.33 -45.77
C SER A 410 -29.41 -24.59 -46.61
N ALA A 411 -30.62 -24.88 -47.10
CA ALA A 411 -30.91 -26.04 -47.94
C ALA A 411 -30.05 -26.12 -49.22
N ASP A 412 -29.43 -25.01 -49.62
CA ASP A 412 -28.66 -24.89 -50.87
C ASP A 412 -27.15 -25.14 -50.71
N LYS A 413 -26.62 -25.34 -49.50
CA LYS A 413 -25.16 -25.48 -49.27
C LYS A 413 -24.77 -26.90 -48.90
N GLY A 414 -23.96 -27.52 -49.76
CA GLY A 414 -23.68 -28.96 -49.77
C GLY A 414 -22.83 -29.49 -48.61
N ASN A 415 -22.29 -28.65 -47.72
CA ASN A 415 -21.73 -28.97 -46.40
C ASN A 415 -21.44 -27.64 -45.68
N GLU A 416 -21.96 -27.43 -44.47
CA GLU A 416 -21.59 -26.31 -43.60
C GLU A 416 -20.90 -26.84 -42.34
N TYR A 417 -19.83 -26.18 -41.93
CA TYR A 417 -19.05 -26.52 -40.75
C TYR A 417 -19.28 -25.47 -39.68
N TYR A 418 -19.53 -25.94 -38.46
CA TYR A 418 -19.81 -25.09 -37.32
C TYR A 418 -18.75 -25.29 -36.24
N ARG A 419 -18.36 -24.21 -35.56
CA ARG A 419 -17.64 -24.26 -34.29
C ARG A 419 -18.28 -23.31 -33.30
N VAL A 420 -18.17 -23.66 -32.03
CA VAL A 420 -18.56 -22.79 -30.93
C VAL A 420 -17.26 -22.38 -30.25
N ILE A 421 -17.12 -21.09 -29.96
CA ILE A 421 -15.94 -20.49 -29.37
C ILE A 421 -16.40 -19.73 -28.14
N SER A 422 -15.72 -19.90 -27.00
CA SER A 422 -15.96 -19.02 -25.85
C SER A 422 -15.21 -17.71 -26.06
N ASP A 423 -15.90 -16.58 -25.88
CA ASP A 423 -15.29 -15.24 -25.91
C ASP A 423 -14.38 -14.96 -24.73
#